data_AF-A0A915PBU3-F1
#
_entry.id   AF-A0A915PBU3-F1
#
_cell.length_a   1.000
_cell.length_b   1.000
_cell.length_c   1.000
_cell.angle_alpha   90.00
_cell.angle_beta   90.00
_cell.angle_gamma   90.00
#
_symmetry.space_group_name_H-M   'P 1'
#
loop_
_entity.id
_entity.type
_entity.pdbx_description
1 polymer ?
#
loop_
_entity_poly.entity_id
_entity_poly.type
_entity_poly.pdbx_seq_one_letter_code
_entity_poly.pdbx_strand_id
1 'polypeptide(L)'
;MLKIFWAAECIADLILGINRCIEMAFPNIADKLFHNNRVYIWITFCNLYGIYWLLFRHAYIFNGITFEVLLDPLTGYVPFRMEIFQQNLFDITLHNIILAISSPIIYAVFIICFFFKARELSNRVTKEEKMVCM
;
A
#
# COMPACT_ATOMS: atom_id res chain seq x y z
N MET A 1 16.46 -11.26 -2.36
CA MET A 1 16.23 -10.08 -3.23
C MET A 1 14.74 -9.85 -3.47
N LEU A 2 13.99 -10.82 -4.01
CA LEU A 2 12.57 -10.66 -4.37
C LEU A 2 11.69 -10.10 -3.23
N LYS A 3 11.98 -10.47 -1.98
CA LYS A 3 11.22 -10.02 -0.80
C LYS A 3 11.24 -8.53 -0.52
N ILE A 4 12.38 -7.90 -0.75
CA ILE A 4 12.60 -6.49 -0.42
C ILE A 4 11.69 -5.67 -1.32
N PHE A 5 11.75 -5.97 -2.61
CA PHE A 5 10.96 -5.29 -3.62
C PHE A 5 9.47 -5.50 -3.37
N TRP A 6 9.04 -6.73 -3.12
CA TRP A 6 7.64 -7.02 -2.83
C TRP A 6 7.09 -6.25 -1.62
N ALA A 7 7.75 -6.34 -0.46
CA ALA A 7 7.25 -5.67 0.75
C ALA A 7 7.35 -4.15 0.66
N ALA A 8 8.39 -3.61 0.02
CA ALA A 8 8.58 -2.17 -0.16
C ALA A 8 7.59 -1.59 -1.18
N GLU A 9 7.31 -2.30 -2.27
CA GLU A 9 6.34 -1.91 -3.30
C GLU A 9 4.93 -1.86 -2.70
N CYS A 10 4.51 -2.93 -2.02
CA CYS A 10 3.18 -2.99 -1.43
C CYS A 10 2.92 -1.85 -0.42
N ILE A 11 3.90 -1.52 0.43
CA ILE A 11 3.72 -0.43 1.40
C ILE A 11 3.81 0.95 0.73
N ALA A 12 4.62 1.09 -0.31
CA ALA A 12 4.70 2.32 -1.11
C ALA A 12 3.37 2.60 -1.83
N ASP A 13 2.73 1.57 -2.38
CA ASP A 13 1.43 1.70 -3.04
C ASP A 13 0.33 2.16 -2.07
N LEU A 14 0.30 1.60 -0.85
CA LEU A 14 -0.64 2.05 0.19
C LEU A 14 -0.40 3.52 0.57
N ILE A 15 0.87 3.90 0.80
CA ILE A 15 1.23 5.28 1.16
C ILE A 15 0.86 6.24 0.03
N LEU A 16 1.11 5.86 -1.23
CA LEU A 16 0.76 6.66 -2.39
C LEU A 16 -0.75 6.85 -2.51
N GLY A 17 -1.52 5.78 -2.31
CA GLY A 17 -2.98 5.85 -2.32
C GLY A 17 -3.52 6.73 -1.20
N ILE A 18 -2.98 6.62 0.02
CA ILE A 18 -3.32 7.49 1.15
C ILE A 18 -2.98 8.95 0.83
N ASN A 19 -1.81 9.22 0.26
CA ASN A 19 -1.41 10.56 -0.15
C ASN A 19 -2.43 11.17 -1.12
N ARG A 20 -2.88 10.43 -2.14
CA ARG A 20 -3.91 10.90 -3.08
C ARG A 20 -5.26 11.17 -2.43
N CYS A 21 -5.69 10.32 -1.50
CA CYS A 21 -6.91 10.56 -0.74
C CYS A 21 -6.82 11.84 0.11
N ILE A 22 -5.70 12.07 0.80
CA ILE A 22 -5.51 13.25 1.65
C ILE A 22 -5.37 14.52 0.80
N GLU A 23 -4.66 14.46 -0.33
CA GLU A 23 -4.54 15.59 -1.27
C GLU A 23 -5.91 16.03 -1.79
N MET A 24 -6.80 15.08 -2.06
CA MET A 24 -8.14 15.36 -2.58
C MET A 24 -9.13 15.83 -1.50
N ALA A 25 -9.07 15.26 -0.30
CA ALA A 25 -9.97 15.59 0.81
C ALA A 25 -9.52 16.84 1.59
N PHE A 26 -8.22 16.97 1.86
CA PHE A 26 -7.63 17.96 2.77
C PHE A 26 -6.26 18.43 2.26
N PRO A 27 -6.21 19.34 1.27
CA PRO A 27 -4.95 19.80 0.68
C PRO A 27 -3.98 20.40 1.71
N ASN A 28 -4.48 21.10 2.73
CA ASN A 28 -3.67 21.67 3.81
C ASN A 28 -2.93 20.61 4.64
N ILE A 29 -3.49 19.41 4.79
CA ILE A 29 -2.87 18.30 5.53
C ILE A 29 -1.88 17.58 4.62
N ALA A 30 -2.24 17.37 3.35
CA ALA A 30 -1.35 16.79 2.35
C ALA A 30 -0.04 17.58 2.26
N ASP A 31 -0.12 18.92 2.24
CA ASP A 31 1.08 19.75 2.16
C ASP A 31 1.99 19.63 3.40
N LYS A 32 1.40 19.46 4.58
CA LYS A 32 2.17 19.25 5.80
C LYS A 32 2.84 17.88 5.84
N LEU A 33 2.19 16.83 5.34
CA LEU A 33 2.67 15.46 5.45
C LEU A 33 3.58 15.01 4.30
N PHE A 34 3.29 15.46 3.08
CA PHE A 34 3.89 14.96 1.84
C PHE A 34 4.56 16.03 0.99
N HIS A 35 4.55 17.31 1.37
CA HIS A 35 5.24 18.33 0.56
C HIS A 35 6.75 18.40 0.82
N ASN A 36 7.50 18.81 -0.20
CA ASN A 36 8.94 19.05 -0.17
C ASN A 36 9.75 17.79 0.19
N ASN A 37 10.87 17.94 0.90
CA ASN A 37 11.75 16.83 1.27
C ASN A 37 11.12 15.78 2.21
N ARG A 38 9.89 15.97 2.70
CA ARG A 38 9.20 15.01 3.57
C ARG A 38 8.79 13.73 2.83
N VAL A 39 8.63 13.78 1.51
CA VAL A 39 8.41 12.55 0.70
C VAL A 39 9.55 11.56 0.87
N TYR A 40 10.80 12.04 0.96
CA TYR A 40 11.96 11.17 1.14
C TYR A 40 11.94 10.40 2.46
N ILE A 41 11.27 10.93 3.49
CA ILE A 41 11.08 10.23 4.77
C ILE A 41 10.20 9.00 4.54
N TRP A 42 9.10 9.14 3.81
CA TRP A 42 8.20 8.05 3.48
C TRP A 42 8.86 7.01 2.56
N ILE A 43 9.62 7.46 1.55
CA ILE A 43 10.38 6.55 0.69
C ILE A 43 11.41 5.77 1.51
N THR A 44 12.14 6.44 2.40
CA THR A 44 13.10 5.79 3.29
C THR A 44 12.40 4.78 4.18
N PHE A 45 11.22 5.11 4.71
CA PHE A 45 10.41 4.19 5.49
C PHE A 45 10.02 2.93 4.70
N CYS A 46 9.57 3.05 3.46
CA CYS A 46 9.27 1.88 2.61
C CYS A 46 10.49 0.98 2.42
N ASN A 47 11.66 1.58 2.18
CA ASN A 47 12.91 0.84 2.02
C ASN A 47 13.35 0.15 3.31
N LEU A 48 13.25 0.83 4.45
CA LEU A 48 13.55 0.25 5.76
C LEU A 48 12.62 -0.93 6.07
N TYR A 49 11.33 -0.82 5.70
CA TYR A 49 10.39 -1.94 5.82
C TYR A 49 10.81 -3.12 4.94
N GLY A 50 11.17 -2.89 3.67
CA GLY A 50 11.69 -3.96 2.80
C GLY A 50 12.97 -4.62 3.34
N ILE A 51 13.88 -3.83 3.93
CA ILE A 51 15.11 -4.33 4.56
C ILE A 51 14.78 -5.16 5.81
N TYR A 52 13.77 -4.76 6.60
CA TYR A 52 13.29 -5.56 7.73
C TYR A 52 12.86 -6.97 7.29
N TRP A 53 12.12 -7.08 6.19
CA TRP A 53 11.74 -8.38 5.61
C TRP A 53 12.92 -9.19 5.08
N LEU A 54 14.01 -8.53 4.67
CA LEU A 54 15.24 -9.23 4.27
C LEU A 54 15.95 -9.85 5.46
N LEU A 55 16.18 -9.06 6.51
CA LEU A 55 17.05 -9.46 7.62
C LEU A 55 16.36 -10.45 8.57
N PHE A 56 15.05 -10.28 8.78
CA PHE A 56 14.33 -10.99 9.83
C PHE A 56 13.39 -12.09 9.33
N ARG A 57 13.27 -12.34 8.01
CA ARG A 57 12.35 -13.37 7.47
C ARG A 57 13.04 -14.37 6.55
N HIS A 58 12.71 -15.65 6.70
CA HIS A 58 13.36 -16.77 6.00
C HIS A 58 12.99 -16.91 4.53
N ALA A 59 13.98 -17.17 3.68
CA ALA A 59 13.90 -17.13 2.21
C ALA A 59 12.66 -17.84 1.65
N TYR A 60 11.99 -17.17 0.72
CA TYR A 60 10.89 -17.73 -0.03
C TYR A 60 11.45 -18.54 -1.18
N ILE A 61 10.99 -19.79 -1.30
CA ILE A 61 11.40 -20.66 -2.40
C ILE A 61 10.22 -20.74 -3.35
N PHE A 62 10.41 -20.23 -4.56
CA PHE A 62 9.42 -20.40 -5.61
C PHE A 62 9.47 -21.84 -6.10
N ASN A 63 8.34 -22.54 -6.02
CA ASN A 63 8.20 -23.88 -6.56
C ASN A 63 7.56 -23.81 -7.95
N GLY A 64 8.33 -24.18 -8.97
CA GLY A 64 7.87 -24.19 -10.37
C GLY A 64 6.87 -25.30 -10.71
N ILE A 65 6.66 -26.27 -9.82
CA ILE A 65 5.69 -27.36 -10.02
C ILE A 65 4.29 -26.92 -9.58
N THR A 66 4.18 -26.28 -8.42
CA THR A 66 2.90 -25.76 -7.91
C THR A 66 2.62 -24.33 -8.34
N PHE A 67 3.59 -23.64 -8.96
CA PHE A 67 3.53 -22.21 -9.29
C PHE A 67 3.24 -21.33 -8.06
N GLU A 68 3.71 -21.76 -6.90
CA GLU A 68 3.48 -21.10 -5.62
C GLU A 68 4.79 -20.76 -4.90
N VAL A 69 4.73 -19.73 -4.07
CA VAL A 69 5.81 -19.39 -3.16
C VAL A 69 5.66 -20.23 -1.90
N LEU A 70 6.56 -21.19 -1.71
CA LEU A 70 6.57 -22.06 -0.55
C LEU A 70 7.42 -21.45 0.56
N LEU A 71 6.87 -21.48 1.78
CA LEU A 71 7.62 -21.19 3.01
C LEU A 71 8.53 -22.35 3.43
N ASP A 72 8.17 -23.59 3.05
CA ASP A 72 8.96 -24.80 3.31
C ASP A 72 9.09 -25.60 2.00
N PRO A 73 10.31 -25.89 1.51
CA PRO A 73 10.52 -26.69 0.32
C PRO A 73 10.09 -28.17 0.48
N LEU A 74 9.93 -28.66 1.72
CA LEU A 74 9.56 -30.04 2.02
C LEU A 74 8.04 -30.16 2.24
N THR A 75 7.27 -29.93 1.18
CA THR A 75 5.82 -30.18 1.21
C THR A 75 5.53 -31.65 1.52
N GLY A 76 4.87 -31.93 2.65
CA GLY A 76 4.49 -33.28 3.08
C GLY A 76 5.32 -33.87 4.23
N TYR A 77 6.34 -33.15 4.71
CA TYR A 77 7.12 -33.52 5.90
C TYR A 77 6.90 -32.53 7.04
N VAL A 78 7.14 -32.95 8.29
CA VAL A 78 7.08 -32.05 9.44
C VAL A 78 8.25 -31.06 9.34
N PRO A 79 8.00 -29.75 9.34
CA PRO A 79 9.05 -28.73 9.26
C PRO A 79 10.11 -28.92 10.34
N PHE A 80 11.38 -28.87 9.95
CA PHE A 80 12.52 -28.98 10.87
C PHE A 80 12.55 -27.88 11.94
N ARG A 81 11.85 -26.75 11.73
CA ARG A 81 11.66 -25.66 12.71
C ARG A 81 10.25 -25.07 12.63
N MET A 82 9.29 -25.77 13.23
CA MET A 82 7.87 -25.41 13.27
C MET A 82 7.58 -23.99 13.75
N GLU A 83 8.24 -23.54 14.82
CA GLU A 83 7.99 -22.20 15.39
C GLU A 83 8.32 -21.07 14.42
N ILE A 84 9.49 -21.16 13.75
CA ILE A 84 9.92 -20.17 12.75
C ILE A 84 9.03 -20.21 11.52
N PHE A 85 8.57 -21.40 11.11
CA PHE A 85 7.64 -21.55 10.01
C PHE A 85 6.29 -20.88 10.32
N GLN A 86 5.72 -21.16 11.49
CA GLN A 86 4.45 -20.57 11.93
C GLN A 86 4.55 -19.04 12.07
N GLN A 87 5.66 -18.53 12.60
CA GLN A 87 5.88 -17.09 12.71
C GLN A 87 5.95 -16.41 11.34
N ASN A 88 6.73 -16.95 10.40
CA ASN A 88 6.81 -16.38 9.04
C ASN A 88 5.44 -16.45 8.33
N LEU A 89 4.71 -17.55 8.50
CA LEU A 89 3.37 -17.71 7.93
C LEU A 89 2.42 -16.64 8.49
N PHE A 90 2.41 -16.47 9.80
CA PHE A 90 1.59 -15.46 10.47
C PHE A 90 1.88 -14.05 9.95
N ASP A 91 3.16 -13.67 9.84
CA ASP A 91 3.55 -12.35 9.38
C ASP A 91 3.15 -12.08 7.92
N ILE A 92 3.28 -13.08 7.05
CA ILE A 92 2.86 -12.98 5.64
C ILE A 92 1.34 -12.89 5.53
N THR A 93 0.62 -13.74 6.27
CA THR A 93 -0.84 -13.70 6.31
C THR A 93 -1.33 -12.34 6.80
N LEU A 94 -0.71 -11.79 7.84
CA LEU A 94 -1.03 -10.47 8.36
C LEU A 94 -0.76 -9.38 7.32
N HIS A 95 0.41 -9.38 6.67
CA HIS A 95 0.73 -8.43 5.61
C HIS A 95 -0.29 -8.49 4.46
N ASN A 96 -0.63 -9.69 4.01
CA ASN A 96 -1.59 -9.90 2.92
C ASN A 96 -3.01 -9.48 3.31
N ILE A 97 -3.46 -9.75 4.53
CA ILE A 97 -4.78 -9.31 5.02
C ILE A 97 -4.83 -7.78 5.05
N ILE A 98 -3.77 -7.13 5.55
CA ILE A 98 -3.69 -5.65 5.54
C ILE A 98 -3.82 -5.14 4.11
N LEU A 99 -3.06 -5.67 3.16
CA LEU A 99 -3.12 -5.22 1.76
C LEU A 99 -4.49 -5.46 1.12
N ALA A 100 -5.07 -6.64 1.34
CA ALA A 100 -6.36 -7.04 0.79
C ALA A 100 -7.50 -6.15 1.29
N ILE A 101 -7.43 -5.68 2.54
CA ILE A 101 -8.44 -4.81 3.14
C ILE A 101 -8.16 -3.33 2.81
N SER A 102 -6.93 -2.87 2.98
CA SER A 102 -6.58 -1.45 2.84
C SER A 102 -6.67 -0.96 1.39
N SER A 103 -6.25 -1.77 0.41
CA SER A 103 -6.30 -1.41 -1.01
C SER A 103 -7.72 -1.01 -1.47
N PRO A 104 -8.75 -1.87 -1.34
CA PRO A 104 -10.10 -1.51 -1.78
C PRO A 104 -10.68 -0.35 -0.97
N ILE A 105 -10.37 -0.24 0.32
CA ILE A 105 -10.82 0.91 1.14
C ILE A 105 -10.24 2.21 0.61
N ILE A 106 -8.93 2.27 0.34
CA ILE A 106 -8.27 3.45 -0.21
C ILE A 106 -8.90 3.84 -1.55
N TYR A 107 -9.10 2.88 -2.46
CA TYR A 107 -9.73 3.15 -3.75
C TYR A 107 -11.19 3.59 -3.61
N ALA A 108 -11.96 2.99 -2.71
CA ALA A 108 -13.34 3.41 -2.45
C ALA A 108 -13.40 4.84 -1.91
N VAL A 109 -12.55 5.18 -0.94
CA VAL A 109 -12.44 6.54 -0.39
C VAL A 109 -12.03 7.52 -1.50
N PHE A 110 -11.04 7.15 -2.31
CA PHE A 110 -10.58 7.99 -3.42
C PHE A 110 -11.71 8.29 -4.41
N ILE A 111 -12.48 7.27 -4.82
CA ILE A 111 -13.62 7.43 -5.72
C ILE A 111 -14.68 8.34 -5.11
N ILE A 112 -15.01 8.15 -3.83
CA ILE A 112 -15.99 8.99 -3.12
C ILE A 112 -15.53 10.45 -3.09
N CYS A 113 -14.28 10.71 -2.67
CA CYS A 113 -13.70 12.04 -2.67
C CYS A 113 -13.66 12.67 -4.07
N PHE A 114 -13.36 11.86 -5.09
CA PHE A 114 -13.35 12.29 -6.47
C PHE A 114 -14.72 12.79 -6.93
N PHE A 115 -15.79 12.03 -6.66
CA PHE A 115 -17.14 12.45 -7.02
C PHE A 115 -17.60 13.72 -6.30
N PHE A 116 -17.31 13.86 -5.00
CA PHE A 116 -17.63 15.08 -4.26
C PHE A 116 -16.92 16.30 -4.84
N LYS A 117 -15.63 16.17 -5.17
CA LYS A 117 -14.86 17.27 -5.74
C LYS A 117 -15.28 17.63 -7.16
N ALA A 118 -15.56 16.62 -8.00
CA ALA A 118 -16.05 16.83 -9.36
C ALA A 118 -17.39 17.57 -9.36
N ARG A 119 -18.30 17.21 -8.45
CA ARG A 119 -19.58 17.91 -8.27
C ARG A 119 -19.40 19.35 -7.79
N GLU A 120 -18.50 19.58 -6.83
CA GLU A 120 -18.16 20.93 -6.36
C GLU A 120 -17.67 21.81 -7.52
N LEU A 121 -16.75 21.28 -8.35
CA LEU A 121 -16.20 22.00 -9.51
C LEU A 121 -17.27 22.34 -10.55
N SER A 122 -18.13 21.38 -10.90
CA SER A 122 -19.23 21.59 -11.86
C SER A 122 -20.21 22.67 -11.39
N ASN A 123 -20.55 22.69 -10.10
CA ASN A 123 -21.41 23.72 -9.52
C ASN A 123 -20.78 25.13 -9.57
N ARG A 124 -19.45 25.22 -9.40
CA ARG A 124 -18.72 26.50 -9.49
C ARG A 124 -18.71 27.05 -10.91
N VAL A 125 -18.39 26.22 -11.90
CA VAL A 125 -18.40 26.62 -13.33
C VAL A 125 -19.79 27.11 -13.75
N THR A 126 -20.84 26.34 -13.42
CA THR A 126 -22.23 26.73 -13.74
C THR A 126 -22.62 28.07 -13.08
N LYS A 127 -22.07 28.38 -11.90
CA LYS A 127 -22.33 29.65 -11.21
C LYS A 127 -21.59 30.81 -11.89
N GLU A 128 -20.36 30.60 -12.32
CA GLU A 128 -19.56 31.61 -13.03
C GLU A 128 -20.16 31.95 -14.41
N GLU A 129 -20.60 30.96 -15.18
CA GLU A 129 -21.29 31.19 -16.47
C GLU A 129 -22.55 32.07 -16.32
N LYS A 130 -23.33 31.85 -15.25
CA LYS A 130 -24.52 32.66 -14.96
C LYS A 130 -24.20 34.10 -14.55
N MET A 131 -23.03 34.36 -13.99
CA MET A 131 -22.59 35.71 -13.61
C MET A 131 -22.04 36.51 -14.81
N VAL A 132 -21.55 35.85 -15.85
CA VAL A 132 -21.04 36.52 -17.07
C VAL A 132 -22.16 36.90 -18.04
N CYS A 133 -23.27 36.15 -18.05
CA CYS A 133 -24.42 36.42 -18.93
C CYS A 133 -25.43 37.44 -18.39
N MET A 134 -25.16 38.09 -17.25
CA MET A 134 -26.00 39.11 -16.62
C MET A 134 -25.30 40.46 -16.62
#